data_AF-A0AB73ASB6-F1
#
_entry.id   AF-A0AB73ASB6-F1
#
_cell.length_a   1.000
_cell.length_b   1.000
_cell.length_c   1.000
_cell.angle_alpha   90.00
_cell.angle_beta   90.00
_cell.angle_gamma   90.00
#
_symmetry.space_group_name_H-M   'P 1'
#
loop_
_entity.id
_entity.type
_entity.pdbx_description
1 polymer ?
#
loop_
_entity_poly.entity_id
_entity_poly.type
_entity_poly.pdbx_seq_one_letter_code
_entity_poly.pdbx_strand_id
1 'polypeptide(L)'
;MKYKNLIFALIVTFTTLAGSWIIPSLVEKMTDESKSYPLMYYSARLKELCLIDFRNTSETFSDIKGNQYPRTAYDSLLPLLNARQLMMDNAMPDSIDGHAIDMKTLRMTQVMFRYRPQDMQMPQPAMGVLFEAMPQRGKLTLPGDYFTLTDQITFIDAETNTVDEEKSIRFQKELVKKGFVFPAQAYWGNPSTRKSYEEGYFCLDAHNQFFHLKMVNGRHFVKNTHISDSLDIRWFAMNEVADKRYYGFVFGKEGKAGIIESTEDGGYFFRRLDIRPFNPEKDQLTILGNLLYWTVSVTDSRGMDTYGLDKETLSCLSAYYQPVKRGLWDEVSEWLFPIRLSLQDKHSAFINLYWHTGAWKAFLLNVLLALITFAILRKSTPTQRWLSVGWVLIVGIAGWTALLIMKKEN
;
A
#
# COMPACT_ATOMS: atom_id res chain seq x y z
N MET A 1 53.61 -3.48 13.64
CA MET A 1 52.51 -3.38 14.64
C MET A 1 51.59 -2.14 14.49
N LYS A 2 51.74 -1.27 13.47
CA LYS A 2 50.91 -0.05 13.34
C LYS A 2 49.42 -0.28 13.02
N TYR A 3 49.06 -1.40 12.39
CA TYR A 3 47.67 -1.65 11.97
C TYR A 3 46.84 -2.47 12.94
N LYS A 4 47.41 -3.02 14.03
CA LYS A 4 46.66 -3.90 14.95
C LYS A 4 45.46 -3.19 15.58
N ASN A 5 45.62 -1.94 16.02
CA ASN A 5 44.53 -1.16 16.61
C ASN A 5 43.48 -0.75 15.57
N LEU A 6 43.89 -0.51 14.33
CA LEU A 6 42.99 -0.16 13.23
C LEU A 6 42.16 -1.38 12.78
N ILE A 7 42.80 -2.54 12.65
CA ILE A 7 42.14 -3.82 12.35
C ILE A 7 41.16 -4.18 13.47
N PHE A 8 41.57 -4.04 14.73
CA PHE A 8 40.69 -4.27 15.88
C PHE A 8 39.46 -3.35 15.86
N ALA A 9 39.64 -2.06 15.61
CA ALA A 9 38.53 -1.11 15.50
C ALA A 9 37.59 -1.45 14.33
N LEU A 10 38.13 -1.87 13.18
CA LEU A 10 37.34 -2.30 12.02
C LEU A 10 36.52 -3.56 12.32
N ILE A 11 37.10 -4.55 13.01
CA ILE A 11 36.39 -5.78 13.37
C ILE A 11 35.29 -5.48 14.39
N VAL A 12 35.56 -4.64 15.41
CA VAL A 12 34.55 -4.25 16.41
C VAL A 12 33.41 -3.49 15.77
N THR A 13 33.70 -2.53 14.88
CA THR A 13 32.66 -1.76 14.18
C THR A 13 31.83 -2.65 13.26
N PHE A 14 32.45 -3.54 12.48
CA PHE A 14 31.73 -4.49 11.63
C PHE A 14 30.85 -5.45 12.44
N THR A 15 31.39 -6.05 13.51
CA THR A 15 30.65 -6.96 14.40
C THR A 15 29.49 -6.24 15.08
N THR A 16 29.70 -4.99 15.47
CA THR A 16 28.64 -4.14 16.04
C THR A 16 27.55 -3.85 15.01
N LEU A 17 27.91 -3.51 13.76
CA LEU A 17 26.95 -3.26 12.69
C LEU A 17 26.11 -4.51 12.39
N ALA A 18 26.76 -5.67 12.25
CA ALA A 18 26.09 -6.94 12.05
C ALA A 18 25.20 -7.29 13.24
N GLY A 19 25.69 -7.13 14.48
CA GLY A 19 24.92 -7.37 15.71
C GLY A 19 23.71 -6.44 15.85
N SER A 20 23.81 -5.20 15.38
CA SER A 20 22.73 -4.20 15.39
C SER A 20 21.58 -4.53 14.44
N TRP A 21 21.81 -5.47 13.51
CA TRP A 21 20.77 -6.03 12.65
C TRP A 21 20.33 -7.43 13.11
N ILE A 22 21.29 -8.33 13.35
CA ILE A 22 21.03 -9.74 13.67
C ILE A 22 20.31 -9.89 15.02
N ILE A 23 20.78 -9.20 16.07
CA ILE A 23 20.22 -9.37 17.43
C ILE A 23 18.76 -8.87 17.45
N PRO A 24 18.42 -7.65 16.98
CA PRO A 24 17.02 -7.23 16.91
C PRO A 24 16.17 -8.15 16.05
N SER A 25 16.66 -8.60 14.88
CA SER A 25 15.91 -9.47 13.98
C SER A 25 15.57 -10.83 14.62
N LEU A 26 16.50 -11.40 15.39
CA LEU A 26 16.26 -12.66 16.11
C LEU A 26 15.25 -12.47 17.24
N VAL A 27 15.37 -11.39 18.02
CA VAL A 27 14.42 -11.09 19.11
C VAL A 27 13.03 -10.79 18.55
N GLU A 28 12.93 -10.03 17.45
CA GLU A 28 11.68 -9.77 16.74
C GLU A 28 11.03 -11.10 16.36
N LYS A 29 11.77 -12.01 15.72
CA LYS A 29 11.26 -13.33 15.34
C LYS A 29 10.83 -14.20 16.52
N MET A 30 11.49 -14.09 17.67
CA MET A 30 11.11 -14.83 18.90
C MET A 30 9.88 -14.24 19.60
N THR A 31 9.62 -12.95 19.43
CA THR A 31 8.55 -12.20 20.11
C THR A 31 7.45 -11.75 19.15
N ASP A 32 7.48 -12.25 17.92
CA ASP A 32 6.56 -11.85 16.86
C ASP A 32 5.16 -12.34 17.18
N GLU A 33 4.22 -11.39 17.18
CA GLU A 33 2.80 -11.66 17.29
C GLU A 33 2.12 -11.11 16.05
N SER A 34 1.11 -11.83 15.55
CA SER A 34 0.31 -11.35 14.43
C SER A 34 -0.40 -10.04 14.79
N LYS A 35 0.10 -8.93 14.23
CA LYS A 35 -0.52 -7.59 14.32
C LYS A 35 -1.58 -7.37 13.25
N SER A 36 -2.10 -8.42 12.62
CA SER A 36 -3.15 -8.29 11.61
C SER A 36 -4.44 -7.77 12.24
N TYR A 37 -5.10 -6.86 11.55
CA TYR A 37 -6.45 -6.45 11.90
C TYR A 37 -7.46 -7.54 11.50
N PRO A 38 -8.57 -7.70 12.25
CA PRO A 38 -9.71 -8.49 11.77
C PRO A 38 -10.24 -7.87 10.49
N LEU A 39 -10.80 -8.70 9.62
CA LEU A 39 -11.51 -8.21 8.44
C LEU A 39 -12.81 -7.56 8.90
N MET A 40 -13.03 -6.32 8.51
CA MET A 40 -14.26 -5.60 8.77
C MET A 40 -15.12 -5.60 7.51
N TYR A 41 -16.45 -5.72 7.67
CA TYR A 41 -17.37 -5.68 6.53
C TYR A 41 -18.69 -5.03 6.93
N TYR A 42 -19.20 -4.11 6.10
CA TYR A 42 -20.48 -3.45 6.34
C TYR A 42 -21.66 -4.38 6.01
N SER A 43 -22.49 -4.64 7.01
CA SER A 43 -23.67 -5.50 6.87
C SER A 43 -24.84 -4.74 6.26
N ALA A 44 -25.38 -5.25 5.15
CA ALA A 44 -26.61 -4.74 4.57
C ALA A 44 -27.84 -4.99 5.47
N ARG A 45 -27.79 -5.98 6.37
CA ARG A 45 -28.90 -6.33 7.27
C ARG A 45 -28.86 -5.56 8.59
N LEU A 46 -27.69 -5.48 9.24
CA LEU A 46 -27.51 -4.75 10.49
C LEU A 46 -27.34 -3.23 10.28
N LYS A 47 -26.99 -2.81 9.06
CA LYS A 47 -26.56 -1.44 8.75
C LYS A 47 -25.38 -0.96 9.60
N GLU A 48 -24.50 -1.90 9.94
CA GLU A 48 -23.38 -1.68 10.84
C GLU A 48 -22.16 -2.50 10.40
N LEU A 49 -20.97 -2.12 10.84
CA LEU A 49 -19.74 -2.88 10.60
C LEU A 49 -19.69 -4.16 11.45
N CYS A 50 -19.36 -5.27 10.80
CA CYS A 50 -19.15 -6.56 11.42
C CYS A 50 -17.66 -6.95 11.35
N LEU A 51 -17.18 -7.65 12.39
CA LEU A 51 -15.79 -8.08 12.53
C LEU A 51 -15.65 -9.57 12.26
N ILE A 52 -14.65 -9.92 11.45
CA ILE A 52 -14.26 -11.28 11.11
C ILE A 52 -12.80 -11.45 11.50
N ASP A 53 -12.56 -12.04 12.68
CA ASP A 53 -11.20 -12.37 13.13
C ASP A 53 -10.86 -13.81 12.73
N PHE A 54 -10.13 -13.98 11.62
CA PHE A 54 -9.69 -15.29 11.16
C PHE A 54 -8.67 -15.99 12.06
N ARG A 55 -8.11 -15.29 13.08
CA ARG A 55 -7.16 -15.87 14.03
C ARG A 55 -7.85 -16.61 15.15
N ASN A 56 -9.06 -16.18 15.50
CA ASN A 56 -9.84 -16.82 16.54
C ASN A 56 -10.64 -17.93 15.87
N THR A 57 -10.41 -19.18 16.26
CA THR A 57 -11.26 -20.31 15.88
C THR A 57 -12.60 -20.30 16.62
N SER A 58 -12.95 -19.19 17.28
CA SER A 58 -14.24 -19.02 17.92
C SER A 58 -15.36 -19.18 16.90
N GLU A 59 -16.36 -19.98 17.26
CA GLU A 59 -17.59 -20.15 16.46
C GLU A 59 -18.50 -18.91 16.50
N THR A 60 -18.10 -17.89 17.27
CA THR A 60 -18.81 -16.63 17.43
C THR A 60 -18.11 -15.48 16.73
N PHE A 61 -18.92 -14.67 16.03
CA PHE A 61 -18.52 -13.47 15.32
C PHE A 61 -19.18 -12.26 15.97
N SER A 62 -18.58 -11.08 15.84
CA SER A 62 -19.09 -9.89 16.51
C SER A 62 -19.32 -8.71 15.57
N ASP A 63 -20.16 -7.78 16.02
CA ASP A 63 -20.26 -6.44 15.47
C ASP A 63 -19.42 -5.43 16.28
N ILE A 64 -19.32 -4.20 15.80
CA ILE A 64 -18.57 -3.13 16.51
C ILE A 64 -19.22 -2.72 17.84
N LYS A 65 -20.46 -3.14 18.11
CA LYS A 65 -21.18 -2.91 19.37
C LYS A 65 -20.87 -3.99 20.41
N GLY A 66 -20.15 -5.04 20.03
CA GLY A 66 -19.77 -6.15 20.91
C GLY A 66 -20.83 -7.26 20.99
N ASN A 67 -21.89 -7.21 20.18
CA ASN A 67 -22.86 -8.30 20.10
C ASN A 67 -22.19 -9.52 19.45
N GLN A 68 -22.48 -10.71 19.96
CA GLN A 68 -21.93 -11.96 19.44
C GLN A 68 -23.00 -12.79 18.76
N TYR A 69 -22.64 -13.38 17.63
CA TYR A 69 -23.52 -14.18 16.79
C TYR A 69 -22.86 -15.53 16.49
N PRO A 70 -23.62 -16.64 16.52
CA PRO A 70 -23.11 -17.90 15.99
C PRO A 70 -22.89 -17.78 14.48
N ARG A 71 -21.96 -18.59 13.93
CA ARG A 71 -21.58 -18.58 12.51
C ARG A 71 -22.77 -18.52 11.55
N THR A 72 -23.76 -19.38 11.72
CA THR A 72 -24.93 -19.48 10.82
C THR A 72 -25.78 -18.21 10.80
N ALA A 73 -26.00 -17.60 11.97
CA ALA A 73 -26.68 -16.32 12.07
C ALA A 73 -25.84 -15.21 11.43
N TYR A 74 -24.53 -15.21 11.69
CA TYR A 74 -23.62 -14.21 11.15
C TYR A 74 -23.51 -14.23 9.62
N ASP A 75 -23.50 -15.42 9.02
CA ASP A 75 -23.45 -15.54 7.57
C ASP A 75 -24.69 -14.89 6.92
N SER A 76 -25.86 -15.01 7.56
CA SER A 76 -27.11 -14.35 7.16
C SER A 76 -27.09 -12.82 7.34
N LEU A 77 -26.26 -12.29 8.25
CA LEU A 77 -26.05 -10.86 8.44
C LEU A 77 -25.17 -10.25 7.33
N LEU A 78 -24.31 -11.06 6.71
CA LEU A 78 -23.42 -10.64 5.63
C LEU A 78 -23.78 -11.31 4.29
N PRO A 79 -25.01 -11.13 3.78
CA PRO A 79 -25.48 -11.90 2.64
C PRO A 79 -24.71 -11.59 1.35
N LEU A 80 -24.20 -10.36 1.19
CA LEU A 80 -23.44 -9.97 0.00
C LEU A 80 -21.99 -10.49 0.00
N LEU A 81 -21.44 -10.78 1.18
CA LEU A 81 -20.13 -11.42 1.33
C LEU A 81 -20.25 -12.94 1.17
N ASN A 82 -21.26 -13.54 1.82
CA ASN A 82 -21.48 -14.98 1.90
C ASN A 82 -22.51 -15.51 0.88
N ALA A 83 -22.80 -14.75 -0.18
CA ALA A 83 -23.86 -15.08 -1.13
C ALA A 83 -23.77 -16.50 -1.69
N ARG A 84 -22.55 -16.98 -1.98
CA ARG A 84 -22.35 -18.35 -2.47
C ARG A 84 -22.81 -19.41 -1.47
N GLN A 85 -22.47 -19.24 -0.19
CA GLN A 85 -22.82 -20.17 0.87
C GLN A 85 -24.34 -20.13 1.12
N LEU A 86 -24.91 -18.93 1.30
CA LEU A 86 -26.33 -18.78 1.58
C LEU A 86 -27.24 -19.34 0.48
N MET A 87 -26.83 -19.24 -0.79
CA MET A 87 -27.59 -19.89 -1.87
C MET A 87 -27.50 -21.41 -1.85
N MET A 88 -26.33 -21.98 -1.52
CA MET A 88 -26.19 -23.44 -1.35
C MET A 88 -27.11 -23.95 -0.24
N ASP A 89 -27.28 -23.14 0.81
CA ASP A 89 -28.14 -23.43 1.95
C ASP A 89 -29.61 -23.01 1.72
N ASN A 90 -29.97 -22.51 0.53
CA ASN A 90 -31.29 -21.94 0.20
C ASN A 90 -31.78 -20.85 1.19
N ALA A 91 -30.84 -20.13 1.80
CA ALA A 91 -31.07 -19.07 2.78
C ALA A 91 -30.81 -17.66 2.22
N MET A 92 -30.41 -17.54 0.94
CA MET A 92 -30.16 -16.24 0.32
C MET A 92 -31.49 -15.48 0.11
N PRO A 93 -31.59 -14.21 0.56
CA PRO A 93 -32.78 -13.40 0.31
C PRO A 93 -32.95 -13.07 -1.18
N ASP A 94 -34.19 -13.10 -1.68
CA ASP A 94 -34.52 -12.72 -3.06
C ASP A 94 -34.24 -11.23 -3.35
N SER A 95 -34.37 -10.37 -2.33
CA SER A 95 -34.05 -8.96 -2.42
C SER A 95 -33.44 -8.39 -1.14
N ILE A 96 -32.60 -7.37 -1.30
CA ILE A 96 -31.98 -6.60 -0.20
C ILE A 96 -32.08 -5.11 -0.57
N ASP A 97 -32.64 -4.30 0.32
CA ASP A 97 -32.83 -2.85 0.09
C ASP A 97 -33.50 -2.52 -1.25
N GLY A 98 -34.52 -3.31 -1.63
CA GLY A 98 -35.24 -3.13 -2.90
C GLY A 98 -34.53 -3.64 -4.16
N HIS A 99 -33.32 -4.20 -4.03
CA HIS A 99 -32.57 -4.73 -5.16
C HIS A 99 -32.71 -6.25 -5.23
N ALA A 100 -33.08 -6.76 -6.40
CA ALA A 100 -33.10 -8.19 -6.66
C ALA A 100 -31.68 -8.77 -6.60
N ILE A 101 -31.54 -9.89 -5.91
CA ILE A 101 -30.27 -10.58 -5.76
C ILE A 101 -30.11 -11.59 -6.88
N ASP A 102 -29.13 -11.34 -7.73
CA ASP A 102 -28.69 -12.27 -8.78
C ASP A 102 -27.16 -12.44 -8.73
N MET A 103 -26.69 -13.67 -8.89
CA MET A 103 -25.26 -13.99 -8.80
C MET A 103 -24.41 -13.34 -9.85
N LYS A 104 -24.93 -13.18 -11.06
CA LYS A 104 -24.19 -12.48 -12.11
C LYS A 104 -23.99 -11.03 -11.70
N THR A 105 -25.05 -10.38 -11.24
CA THR A 105 -25.01 -8.99 -10.75
C THR A 105 -24.09 -8.82 -9.54
N LEU A 106 -24.14 -9.72 -8.56
CA LEU A 106 -23.25 -9.70 -7.40
C LEU A 106 -21.77 -9.80 -7.79
N ARG A 107 -21.42 -10.73 -8.70
CA ARG A 107 -20.03 -10.88 -9.16
C ARG A 107 -19.53 -9.66 -9.94
N MET A 108 -20.41 -9.03 -10.72
CA MET A 108 -20.05 -7.87 -11.55
C MET A 108 -19.83 -6.59 -10.72
N THR A 109 -20.50 -6.50 -9.57
CA THR A 109 -20.45 -5.32 -8.67
C THR A 109 -19.49 -5.47 -7.50
N GLN A 110 -18.85 -6.64 -7.36
CA GLN A 110 -17.82 -6.86 -6.36
C GLN A 110 -16.55 -6.08 -6.72
N VAL A 111 -16.07 -5.29 -5.75
CA VAL A 111 -14.83 -4.54 -5.87
C VAL A 111 -13.90 -4.99 -4.76
N MET A 112 -12.68 -5.37 -5.12
CA MET A 112 -11.59 -5.55 -4.17
C MET A 112 -10.42 -4.72 -4.65
N PHE A 113 -10.05 -3.72 -3.86
CA PHE A 113 -8.92 -2.87 -4.16
C PHE A 113 -8.06 -2.71 -2.91
N ARG A 114 -6.75 -2.76 -3.08
CA ARG A 114 -5.78 -2.52 -2.03
C ARG A 114 -4.69 -1.62 -2.55
N TYR A 115 -4.42 -0.55 -1.82
CA TYR A 115 -3.31 0.36 -2.04
C TYR A 115 -2.37 0.30 -0.83
N ARG A 116 -1.07 0.25 -1.12
CA ARG A 116 0.01 0.36 -0.14
C ARG A 116 0.87 1.57 -0.49
N PRO A 117 1.43 2.29 0.49
CA PRO A 117 2.36 3.39 0.22
C PRO A 117 3.53 3.03 -0.70
N GLN A 118 4.00 1.78 -0.60
CA GLN A 118 5.07 1.24 -1.44
C GLN A 118 4.72 1.29 -2.93
N ASP A 119 3.43 1.14 -3.29
CA ASP A 119 2.99 1.11 -4.69
C ASP A 119 3.25 2.46 -5.38
N MET A 120 3.23 3.57 -4.63
CA MET A 120 3.58 4.90 -5.14
C MET A 120 5.10 5.16 -5.17
N GLN A 121 5.85 4.56 -4.23
CA GLN A 121 7.31 4.72 -4.16
C GLN A 121 8.05 3.88 -5.21
N MET A 122 7.39 2.87 -5.78
CA MET A 122 7.95 2.10 -6.87
C MET A 122 8.15 3.00 -8.09
N PRO A 123 9.29 2.85 -8.80
CA PRO A 123 9.52 3.60 -10.02
C PRO A 123 8.45 3.20 -11.04
N GLN A 124 7.89 4.19 -11.72
CA GLN A 124 6.97 3.93 -12.81
C GLN A 124 7.69 3.11 -13.89
N PRO A 125 7.00 2.18 -14.56
CA PRO A 125 7.54 1.51 -15.73
C PRO A 125 8.08 2.54 -16.72
N ALA A 126 9.22 2.25 -17.36
CA ALA A 126 9.74 3.14 -18.40
C ALA A 126 8.90 3.07 -19.69
N MET A 127 8.21 1.94 -19.90
CA MET A 127 7.37 1.66 -21.06
C MET A 127 5.99 1.17 -20.61
N GLY A 128 4.95 1.62 -21.31
CA GLY A 128 3.57 1.15 -21.19
C GLY A 128 3.09 0.37 -22.41
N VAL A 129 1.90 -0.21 -22.31
CA VAL A 129 1.27 -1.01 -23.37
C VAL A 129 -0.06 -0.39 -23.73
N LEU A 130 -0.19 0.24 -24.89
CA LEU A 130 -1.45 0.86 -25.30
C LEU A 130 -2.28 -0.12 -26.13
N PHE A 131 -3.22 -0.80 -25.46
CA PHE A 131 -4.15 -1.71 -26.13
C PHE A 131 -5.20 -0.99 -26.98
N GLU A 132 -5.77 -1.74 -27.92
CA GLU A 132 -6.96 -1.36 -28.66
C GLU A 132 -8.20 -1.53 -27.77
N ALA A 133 -8.90 -0.43 -27.46
CA ALA A 133 -10.07 -0.45 -26.58
C ALA A 133 -11.31 -1.09 -27.21
N MET A 134 -11.39 -1.12 -28.54
CA MET A 134 -12.43 -1.80 -29.31
C MET A 134 -11.81 -2.82 -30.27
N PRO A 135 -11.34 -3.98 -29.78
CA PRO A 135 -10.72 -4.97 -30.64
C PRO A 135 -11.77 -5.60 -31.56
N GLN A 136 -11.43 -5.78 -32.84
CA GLN A 136 -12.33 -6.37 -33.83
C GLN A 136 -12.70 -7.84 -33.50
N ARG A 137 -11.84 -8.52 -32.73
CA ARG A 137 -12.09 -9.85 -32.15
C ARG A 137 -12.20 -9.68 -30.65
N GLY A 138 -13.26 -10.20 -30.02
CA GLY A 138 -13.70 -9.83 -28.67
C GLY A 138 -12.78 -10.12 -27.48
N LYS A 139 -11.50 -10.40 -27.67
CA LYS A 139 -10.50 -10.49 -26.60
C LYS A 139 -9.40 -9.46 -26.82
N LEU A 140 -8.94 -8.85 -25.72
CA LEU A 140 -7.75 -8.00 -25.73
C LEU A 140 -6.52 -8.84 -26.07
N THR A 141 -5.73 -8.35 -27.01
CA THR A 141 -4.47 -8.97 -27.44
C THR A 141 -3.33 -8.02 -27.15
N LEU A 142 -2.19 -8.55 -26.71
CA LEU A 142 -0.99 -7.75 -26.52
C LEU A 142 -0.60 -7.11 -27.87
N PRO A 143 -0.42 -5.79 -27.93
CA PRO A 143 0.09 -5.14 -29.13
C PRO A 143 1.55 -5.55 -29.38
N GLY A 144 1.99 -5.43 -30.63
CA GLY A 144 3.38 -5.67 -31.02
C GLY A 144 4.34 -4.55 -30.61
N ASP A 145 3.84 -3.46 -30.03
CA ASP A 145 4.60 -2.29 -29.66
C ASP A 145 4.36 -1.84 -28.22
N TYR A 146 5.34 -1.11 -27.69
CA TYR A 146 5.29 -0.45 -26.38
C TYR A 146 5.41 1.06 -26.56
N PHE A 147 4.88 1.83 -25.62
CA PHE A 147 5.03 3.29 -25.66
C PHE A 147 5.89 3.80 -24.50
N THR A 148 6.66 4.84 -24.74
CA THR A 148 7.25 5.69 -23.70
C THR A 148 6.52 7.02 -23.68
N LEU A 149 6.41 7.63 -22.50
CA LEU A 149 5.80 8.94 -22.33
C LEU A 149 6.64 9.75 -21.34
N THR A 150 7.63 10.46 -21.87
CA THR A 150 8.50 11.38 -21.12
C THR A 150 8.43 12.77 -21.73
N ASP A 151 9.38 13.16 -22.58
CA ASP A 151 9.39 14.46 -23.28
C ASP A 151 8.50 14.45 -24.53
N GLN A 152 8.17 13.26 -25.02
CA GLN A 152 7.27 12.99 -26.13
C GLN A 152 6.68 11.58 -25.98
N ILE A 153 5.58 11.30 -26.68
CA ILE A 153 5.09 9.92 -26.83
C ILE A 153 5.83 9.23 -27.98
N THR A 154 6.44 8.09 -27.70
CA THR A 154 7.14 7.28 -28.72
C THR A 154 6.65 5.84 -28.65
N PHE A 155 6.31 5.25 -29.79
CA PHE A 155 5.97 3.84 -29.91
C PHE A 155 7.16 3.08 -30.48
N ILE A 156 7.51 1.97 -29.83
CA ILE A 156 8.67 1.14 -30.15
C ILE A 156 8.15 -0.27 -30.43
N ASP A 157 8.44 -0.77 -31.62
CA ASP A 157 8.13 -2.14 -32.02
C ASP A 157 8.95 -3.14 -31.19
N ALA A 158 8.29 -4.13 -30.62
CA ALA A 158 8.88 -5.07 -29.68
C ALA A 158 9.82 -6.08 -30.34
N GLU A 159 9.61 -6.40 -31.62
CA GLU A 159 10.38 -7.40 -32.35
C GLU A 159 11.68 -6.80 -32.90
N THR A 160 11.59 -5.60 -33.48
CA THR A 160 12.68 -4.92 -34.16
C THR A 160 13.40 -3.89 -33.30
N ASN A 161 12.80 -3.49 -32.17
CA ASN A 161 13.28 -2.41 -31.31
C ASN A 161 13.48 -1.08 -32.08
N THR A 162 12.65 -0.86 -33.10
CA THR A 162 12.64 0.36 -33.91
C THR A 162 11.45 1.25 -33.53
N VAL A 163 11.59 2.56 -33.76
CA VAL A 163 10.53 3.52 -33.48
C VAL A 163 9.50 3.50 -34.61
N ASP A 164 8.22 3.36 -34.29
CA ASP A 164 7.12 3.62 -35.20
C ASP A 164 6.89 5.14 -35.26
N GLU A 165 7.57 5.81 -36.19
CA GLU A 165 7.50 7.27 -36.34
C GLU A 165 6.10 7.75 -36.70
N GLU A 166 5.38 7.04 -37.56
CA GLU A 166 4.05 7.44 -38.01
C GLU A 166 3.05 7.44 -36.85
N LYS A 167 3.03 6.36 -36.05
CA LYS A 167 2.16 6.25 -34.88
C LYS A 167 2.57 7.26 -33.81
N SER A 168 3.87 7.42 -33.55
CA SER A 168 4.39 8.38 -32.57
C SER A 168 4.00 9.81 -32.90
N ILE A 169 4.25 10.27 -34.14
CA ILE A 169 3.87 11.62 -34.60
C ILE A 169 2.36 11.83 -34.50
N ARG A 170 1.57 10.82 -34.85
CA ARG A 170 0.10 10.89 -34.82
C ARG A 170 -0.43 11.11 -33.40
N PHE A 171 0.07 10.35 -32.41
CA PHE A 171 -0.33 10.54 -31.02
C PHE A 171 0.25 11.82 -30.40
N GLN A 172 1.50 12.17 -30.72
CA GLN A 172 2.14 13.39 -30.26
C GLN A 172 1.36 14.64 -30.69
N LYS A 173 0.94 14.70 -31.97
CA LYS A 173 0.12 15.81 -32.49
C LYS A 173 -1.20 15.96 -31.75
N GLU A 174 -1.89 14.86 -31.45
CA GLU A 174 -3.16 14.96 -30.72
C GLU A 174 -2.96 15.39 -29.26
N LEU A 175 -1.93 14.88 -28.57
CA LEU A 175 -1.59 15.32 -27.20
C LEU A 175 -1.36 16.83 -27.16
N VAL A 176 -0.51 17.35 -28.04
CA VAL A 176 -0.23 18.80 -28.12
C VAL A 176 -1.48 19.59 -28.49
N LYS A 177 -2.27 19.11 -29.46
CA LYS A 177 -3.53 19.76 -29.86
C LYS A 177 -4.56 19.82 -28.74
N LYS A 178 -4.57 18.84 -27.84
CA LYS A 178 -5.42 18.82 -26.64
C LYS A 178 -4.85 19.60 -25.46
N GLY A 179 -3.68 20.21 -25.64
CA GLY A 179 -3.03 21.06 -24.64
C GLY A 179 -2.17 20.32 -23.64
N PHE A 180 -1.79 19.06 -23.90
CA PHE A 180 -0.86 18.33 -23.04
C PHE A 180 0.53 18.96 -23.08
N VAL A 181 1.11 19.27 -21.92
CA VAL A 181 2.44 19.85 -21.82
C VAL A 181 3.46 18.84 -21.31
N PHE A 182 4.50 18.60 -22.09
CA PHE A 182 5.60 17.72 -21.74
C PHE A 182 6.66 18.43 -20.87
N PRO A 183 7.46 17.71 -20.07
CA PRO A 183 7.46 16.25 -19.90
C PRO A 183 6.27 15.73 -19.11
N ALA A 184 5.83 14.51 -19.42
CA ALA A 184 4.86 13.81 -18.59
C ALA A 184 5.47 13.47 -17.23
N GLN A 185 4.74 13.76 -16.15
CA GLN A 185 5.18 13.47 -14.78
C GLN A 185 4.87 12.02 -14.39
N ALA A 186 3.74 11.49 -14.85
CA ALA A 186 3.30 10.14 -14.54
C ALA A 186 2.29 9.66 -15.58
N TYR A 187 2.16 8.34 -15.69
CA TYR A 187 1.07 7.70 -16.40
C TYR A 187 0.69 6.39 -15.69
N TRP A 188 -0.59 6.08 -15.71
CA TRP A 188 -1.18 4.96 -14.98
C TRP A 188 -2.16 4.23 -15.88
N GLY A 189 -2.00 2.92 -15.98
CA GLY A 189 -2.88 2.06 -16.75
C GLY A 189 -2.73 0.61 -16.29
N ASN A 190 -3.53 -0.27 -16.88
CA ASN A 190 -3.53 -1.69 -16.54
C ASN A 190 -3.02 -2.51 -17.73
N PRO A 191 -1.75 -2.96 -17.74
CA PRO A 191 -1.15 -3.64 -18.90
C PRO A 191 -1.60 -5.10 -19.07
N SER A 192 -2.68 -5.54 -18.44
CA SER A 192 -3.15 -6.93 -18.43
C SER A 192 -4.17 -7.21 -19.53
N THR A 193 -4.06 -8.35 -20.21
CA THR A 193 -5.06 -8.86 -21.17
C THR A 193 -6.21 -9.63 -20.50
N ARG A 194 -6.16 -9.83 -19.17
CA ARG A 194 -7.18 -10.60 -18.43
C ARG A 194 -8.44 -9.81 -18.10
N LYS A 195 -8.41 -8.49 -18.29
CA LYS A 195 -9.55 -7.61 -18.10
C LYS A 195 -10.59 -7.79 -19.21
N SER A 196 -11.84 -7.46 -18.90
CA SER A 196 -12.97 -7.62 -19.82
C SER A 196 -13.10 -6.49 -20.84
N TYR A 197 -12.53 -5.33 -20.56
CA TYR A 197 -12.49 -4.16 -21.44
C TYR A 197 -11.26 -3.30 -21.11
N GLU A 198 -10.99 -2.30 -21.93
CA GLU A 198 -9.81 -1.44 -21.83
C GLU A 198 -10.22 0.04 -21.82
N GLU A 199 -9.66 0.81 -20.88
CA GLU A 199 -9.78 2.27 -20.82
C GLU A 199 -8.44 3.00 -20.92
N GLY A 200 -7.43 2.36 -21.51
CA GLY A 200 -6.14 2.95 -21.79
C GLY A 200 -5.39 3.41 -20.54
N TYR A 201 -4.93 4.66 -20.59
CA TYR A 201 -4.05 5.25 -19.61
C TYR A 201 -4.56 6.63 -19.19
N PHE A 202 -4.31 6.96 -17.93
CA PHE A 202 -4.39 8.32 -17.46
C PHE A 202 -2.99 8.88 -17.23
N CYS A 203 -2.76 10.12 -17.67
CA CYS A 203 -1.45 10.75 -17.69
C CYS A 203 -1.51 12.10 -16.97
N LEU A 204 -0.44 12.42 -16.24
CA LEU A 204 -0.23 13.72 -15.63
C LEU A 204 0.84 14.47 -16.41
N ASP A 205 0.51 15.66 -16.89
CA ASP A 205 1.42 16.50 -17.67
C ASP A 205 2.33 17.37 -16.78
N ALA A 206 3.22 18.18 -17.37
CA ALA A 206 4.14 19.06 -16.63
C ALA A 206 3.46 20.15 -15.78
N HIS A 207 2.20 20.49 -16.08
CA HIS A 207 1.39 21.47 -15.34
C HIS A 207 0.40 20.82 -14.37
N ASN A 208 0.57 19.52 -14.07
CA ASN A 208 -0.34 18.72 -13.24
C ASN A 208 -1.77 18.61 -13.80
N GLN A 209 -1.93 18.77 -15.12
CA GLN A 209 -3.18 18.53 -15.81
C GLN A 209 -3.34 17.04 -16.11
N PHE A 210 -4.54 16.51 -15.87
CA PHE A 210 -4.83 15.09 -15.94
C PHE A 210 -5.56 14.74 -17.23
N PHE A 211 -4.98 13.86 -18.02
CA PHE A 211 -5.46 13.47 -19.34
C PHE A 211 -5.80 11.98 -19.39
N HIS A 212 -6.82 11.65 -20.18
CA HIS A 212 -7.14 10.27 -20.56
C HIS A 212 -6.64 10.03 -21.99
N LEU A 213 -5.76 9.06 -22.13
CA LEU A 213 -5.15 8.57 -23.36
C LEU A 213 -5.60 7.13 -23.64
N LYS A 214 -6.24 6.86 -24.78
CA LYS A 214 -6.52 5.50 -25.22
C LYS A 214 -6.44 5.35 -26.74
N MET A 215 -6.51 4.11 -27.22
CA MET A 215 -6.60 3.80 -28.64
C MET A 215 -7.97 3.17 -28.93
N VAL A 216 -8.67 3.68 -29.93
CA VAL A 216 -9.99 3.17 -30.36
C VAL A 216 -10.00 3.02 -31.88
N ASN A 217 -10.22 1.80 -32.37
CA ASN A 217 -10.18 1.43 -33.78
C ASN A 217 -8.91 1.93 -34.51
N GLY A 218 -7.74 1.77 -33.87
CA GLY A 218 -6.43 2.21 -34.35
C GLY A 218 -6.19 3.73 -34.29
N ARG A 219 -7.17 4.50 -33.79
CA ARG A 219 -7.08 5.96 -33.68
C ARG A 219 -6.78 6.38 -32.26
N HIS A 220 -6.03 7.47 -32.13
CA HIS A 220 -5.76 8.10 -30.85
C HIS A 220 -7.04 8.71 -30.27
N PHE A 221 -7.22 8.54 -28.97
CA PHE A 221 -8.17 9.29 -28.17
C PHE A 221 -7.39 9.98 -27.06
N VAL A 222 -7.49 11.31 -27.02
CA VAL A 222 -6.90 12.12 -25.96
C VAL A 222 -7.94 13.11 -25.48
N LYS A 223 -8.15 13.19 -24.17
CA LYS A 223 -9.08 14.13 -23.55
C LYS A 223 -8.50 14.67 -22.24
N ASN A 224 -8.50 16.00 -22.07
CA ASN A 224 -8.30 16.59 -20.76
C ASN A 224 -9.51 16.25 -19.88
N THR A 225 -9.25 15.69 -18.70
CA THR A 225 -10.30 15.29 -17.78
C THR A 225 -10.88 16.46 -16.98
N HIS A 226 -10.16 17.58 -16.88
CA HIS A 226 -10.47 18.74 -16.05
C HIS A 226 -10.60 18.43 -14.54
N ILE A 227 -10.17 17.25 -14.10
CA ILE A 227 -10.21 16.89 -12.66
C ILE A 227 -9.21 17.73 -11.87
N SER A 228 -8.07 18.06 -12.48
CA SER A 228 -7.04 18.92 -11.91
C SER A 228 -7.54 20.30 -11.50
N ASP A 229 -8.68 20.76 -12.05
CA ASP A 229 -9.30 22.05 -11.69
C ASP A 229 -9.90 22.01 -10.27
N SER A 230 -10.20 20.81 -9.75
CA SER A 230 -10.82 20.59 -8.43
C SER A 230 -9.94 19.82 -7.45
N LEU A 231 -8.97 19.07 -7.96
CA LEU A 231 -8.13 18.14 -7.19
C LEU A 231 -6.70 18.15 -7.71
N ASP A 232 -5.74 18.54 -6.88
CA ASP A 232 -4.32 18.35 -7.16
C ASP A 232 -3.94 16.87 -6.99
N ILE A 233 -3.83 16.15 -8.10
CA ILE A 233 -3.63 14.71 -8.15
C ILE A 233 -2.20 14.36 -7.73
N ARG A 234 -2.08 13.49 -6.73
CA ARG A 234 -0.81 12.91 -6.29
C ARG A 234 -0.58 11.53 -6.89
N TRP A 235 -1.62 10.70 -6.93
CA TRP A 235 -1.56 9.34 -7.42
C TRP A 235 -2.90 8.90 -8.00
N PHE A 236 -2.85 8.05 -9.02
CA PHE A 236 -4.02 7.39 -9.58
C PHE A 236 -3.75 5.89 -9.69
N ALA A 237 -4.76 5.09 -9.37
CA ALA A 237 -4.72 3.66 -9.53
C ALA A 237 -5.89 3.23 -10.43
N MET A 238 -5.56 2.86 -11.67
CA MET A 238 -6.52 2.34 -12.63
C MET A 238 -7.21 1.09 -12.07
N ASN A 239 -8.53 1.05 -12.16
CA ASN A 239 -9.31 -0.14 -11.79
C ASN A 239 -10.53 -0.31 -12.69
N GLU A 240 -10.40 -1.18 -13.69
CA GLU A 240 -11.44 -1.46 -14.68
C GLU A 240 -12.48 -2.45 -14.12
N VAL A 241 -13.38 -1.92 -13.29
CA VAL A 241 -14.48 -2.70 -12.69
C VAL A 241 -15.49 -3.15 -13.73
N ALA A 242 -16.03 -4.35 -13.56
CA ALA A 242 -16.86 -4.98 -14.57
C ALA A 242 -18.19 -4.23 -14.85
N ASP A 243 -18.70 -3.50 -13.86
CA ASP A 243 -19.89 -2.64 -13.98
C ASP A 243 -19.61 -1.28 -14.65
N LYS A 244 -18.35 -0.98 -14.99
CA LYS A 244 -17.89 0.25 -15.67
C LYS A 244 -18.28 1.56 -14.97
N ARG A 245 -18.56 1.51 -13.67
CA ARG A 245 -19.01 2.69 -12.94
C ARG A 245 -17.95 3.79 -12.91
N TYR A 246 -16.69 3.42 -12.72
CA TYR A 246 -15.58 4.35 -12.54
C TYR A 246 -14.31 3.84 -13.22
N TYR A 247 -13.37 4.74 -13.48
CA TYR A 247 -12.10 4.45 -14.15
C TYR A 247 -11.01 3.97 -13.19
N GLY A 248 -10.97 4.52 -11.98
CA GLY A 248 -10.01 4.13 -10.96
C GLY A 248 -10.09 5.00 -9.71
N PHE A 249 -9.18 4.74 -8.77
CA PHE A 249 -9.05 5.48 -7.52
C PHE A 249 -8.04 6.61 -7.68
N VAL A 250 -8.39 7.78 -7.17
CA VAL A 250 -7.53 8.98 -7.20
C VAL A 250 -7.25 9.47 -5.78
N PHE A 251 -5.99 9.82 -5.54
CA PHE A 251 -5.49 10.37 -4.29
C PHE A 251 -4.86 11.73 -4.56
N GLY A 252 -5.37 12.76 -3.89
CA GLY A 252 -4.87 14.13 -4.01
C GLY A 252 -3.87 14.51 -2.91
N LYS A 253 -3.13 15.61 -3.12
CA LYS A 253 -2.12 16.09 -2.15
C LYS A 253 -2.72 16.57 -0.83
N GLU A 254 -3.95 17.08 -0.84
CA GLU A 254 -4.67 17.59 0.35
C GLU A 254 -5.40 16.50 1.16
N GLY A 255 -5.04 15.22 0.95
CA GLY A 255 -5.66 14.10 1.66
C GLY A 255 -7.06 13.72 1.17
N LYS A 256 -7.49 14.26 0.02
CA LYS A 256 -8.74 13.85 -0.65
C LYS A 256 -8.50 12.53 -1.38
N ALA A 257 -9.35 11.54 -1.12
CA ALA A 257 -9.36 10.26 -1.82
C ALA A 257 -10.75 10.01 -2.43
N GLY A 258 -10.79 9.35 -3.58
CA GLY A 258 -12.05 9.12 -4.29
C GLY A 258 -11.90 8.27 -5.54
N ILE A 259 -12.95 8.30 -6.35
CA ILE A 259 -12.99 7.65 -7.66
C ILE A 259 -13.22 8.68 -8.77
N ILE A 260 -12.89 8.29 -9.99
CA ILE A 260 -13.17 9.07 -11.20
C ILE A 260 -14.28 8.38 -11.97
N GLU A 261 -15.42 9.04 -12.12
CA GLU A 261 -16.59 8.55 -12.85
C GLU A 261 -16.74 9.28 -14.19
N SER A 262 -17.42 8.65 -15.15
CA SER A 262 -17.88 9.33 -16.36
C SER A 262 -19.17 10.08 -16.06
N THR A 263 -19.33 11.28 -16.59
CA THR A 263 -20.63 11.98 -16.60
C THR A 263 -21.48 11.53 -17.79
N GLU A 264 -22.78 11.82 -17.77
CA GLU A 264 -23.71 11.50 -18.89
C GLU A 264 -23.27 12.14 -20.21
N ASP A 265 -22.68 13.33 -20.15
CA ASP A 265 -22.12 14.04 -21.31
C ASP A 265 -20.73 13.50 -21.75
N GLY A 266 -20.28 12.38 -21.17
CA GLY A 266 -18.98 11.77 -21.41
C GLY A 266 -17.80 12.56 -20.83
N GLY A 267 -18.05 13.47 -19.89
CA GLY A 267 -17.03 14.17 -19.10
C GLY A 267 -16.52 13.31 -17.93
N TYR A 268 -15.76 13.92 -17.03
CA TYR A 268 -15.22 13.23 -15.86
C TYR A 268 -15.63 13.95 -14.59
N PHE A 269 -15.90 13.18 -13.55
CA PHE A 269 -16.27 13.71 -12.24
C PHE A 269 -15.49 13.00 -11.13
N PHE A 270 -14.94 13.78 -10.21
CA PHE A 270 -14.31 13.26 -9.00
C PHE A 270 -15.37 13.07 -7.92
N ARG A 271 -15.62 11.81 -7.54
CA ARG A 271 -16.46 11.48 -6.39
C ARG A 271 -15.59 11.13 -5.19
N ARG A 272 -15.68 11.96 -4.16
CA ARG A 272 -14.91 11.82 -2.91
C ARG A 272 -15.46 10.67 -2.05
N LEU A 273 -14.56 9.89 -1.46
CA LEU A 273 -14.88 8.97 -0.36
C LEU A 273 -15.02 9.76 0.94
N ASP A 274 -16.12 9.56 1.66
CA ASP A 274 -16.34 10.17 2.96
C ASP A 274 -15.57 9.44 4.07
N ILE A 275 -14.26 9.65 4.07
CA ILE A 275 -13.29 9.07 5.01
C ILE A 275 -12.39 10.19 5.56
N ARG A 276 -11.62 9.88 6.62
CA ARG A 276 -10.59 10.80 7.12
C ARG A 276 -9.58 11.17 6.01
N PRO A 277 -8.88 12.31 6.13
CA PRO A 277 -7.80 12.66 5.20
C PRO A 277 -6.82 11.48 5.01
N PHE A 278 -6.55 11.16 3.75
CA PHE A 278 -5.75 10.00 3.34
C PHE A 278 -4.38 10.43 2.83
N ASN A 279 -3.31 9.99 3.48
CA ASN A 279 -1.96 10.27 3.00
C ASN A 279 -1.40 9.09 2.20
N PRO A 280 -1.28 9.18 0.86
CA PRO A 280 -0.80 8.08 0.02
C PRO A 280 0.65 7.65 0.33
N GLU A 281 1.47 8.46 1.01
CA GLU A 281 2.85 8.11 1.38
C GLU A 281 2.96 7.28 2.66
N LYS A 282 1.90 7.24 3.47
CA LYS A 282 1.94 6.64 4.82
C LYS A 282 0.80 5.68 5.08
N ASP A 283 -0.38 5.98 4.55
CA ASP A 283 -1.60 5.23 4.81
C ASP A 283 -1.78 4.10 3.80
N GLN A 284 -2.22 2.94 4.30
CA GLN A 284 -2.73 1.84 3.47
C GLN A 284 -4.24 1.97 3.34
N LEU A 285 -4.77 1.60 2.17
CA LEU A 285 -6.21 1.64 1.89
C LEU A 285 -6.66 0.27 1.38
N THR A 286 -7.72 -0.27 1.95
CA THR A 286 -8.41 -1.47 1.43
C THR A 286 -9.88 -1.13 1.21
N ILE A 287 -10.40 -1.45 0.02
CA ILE A 287 -11.79 -1.22 -0.35
C ILE A 287 -12.41 -2.55 -0.76
N LEU A 288 -13.51 -2.89 -0.09
CA LEU A 288 -14.36 -4.03 -0.38
C LEU A 288 -15.75 -3.51 -0.75
N GLY A 289 -16.00 -3.38 -2.05
CA GLY A 289 -17.29 -2.98 -2.58
C GLY A 289 -18.18 -4.17 -2.92
N ASN A 290 -19.48 -3.98 -2.77
CA ASN A 290 -20.51 -4.88 -3.24
C ASN A 290 -21.62 -4.10 -3.97
N LEU A 291 -22.72 -4.79 -4.27
CA LEU A 291 -23.87 -4.23 -4.99
C LEU A 291 -24.44 -2.94 -4.38
N LEU A 292 -24.35 -2.77 -3.05
CA LEU A 292 -25.05 -1.71 -2.30
C LEU A 292 -24.12 -0.83 -1.46
N TYR A 293 -23.02 -1.39 -0.96
CA TYR A 293 -22.16 -0.76 0.05
C TYR A 293 -20.69 -1.03 -0.21
N TRP A 294 -19.85 -0.08 0.20
CA TRP A 294 -18.40 -0.22 0.20
C TRP A 294 -17.87 -0.20 1.62
N THR A 295 -17.03 -1.15 1.97
CA THR A 295 -16.26 -1.12 3.22
C THR A 295 -14.87 -0.62 2.92
N VAL A 296 -14.47 0.49 3.53
CA VAL A 296 -13.18 1.14 3.31
C VAL A 296 -12.38 1.13 4.61
N SER A 297 -11.23 0.48 4.60
CA SER A 297 -10.31 0.45 5.75
C SER A 297 -9.04 1.23 5.43
N VAL A 298 -8.73 2.22 6.27
CA VAL A 298 -7.50 3.02 6.22
C VAL A 298 -6.62 2.63 7.40
N THR A 299 -5.42 2.13 7.13
CA THR A 299 -4.47 1.69 8.17
C THR A 299 -3.24 2.57 8.18
N ASP A 300 -2.88 3.08 9.36
CA ASP A 300 -1.67 3.86 9.59
C ASP A 300 -0.84 3.30 10.77
N SER A 301 0.11 4.08 11.28
CA SER A 301 0.94 3.67 12.44
C SER A 301 0.21 3.72 13.79
N ARG A 302 -0.97 4.35 13.86
CA ARG A 302 -1.77 4.52 15.08
C ARG A 302 -2.85 3.45 15.18
N GLY A 303 -3.47 3.09 14.06
CA GLY A 303 -4.60 2.18 14.05
C GLY A 303 -5.13 1.86 12.65
N MET A 304 -6.33 1.28 12.64
CA MET A 304 -7.15 1.08 11.46
C MET A 304 -8.49 1.78 11.66
N ASP A 305 -8.77 2.75 10.79
CA ASP A 305 -10.10 3.33 10.64
C ASP A 305 -10.87 2.53 9.58
N THR A 306 -12.08 2.07 9.89
CA THR A 306 -12.95 1.41 8.92
C THR A 306 -14.25 2.17 8.78
N TYR A 307 -14.70 2.33 7.54
CA TYR A 307 -15.92 3.03 7.16
C TYR A 307 -16.82 2.10 6.34
N GLY A 308 -18.12 2.10 6.64
CA GLY A 308 -19.15 1.61 5.75
C GLY A 308 -19.69 2.78 4.95
N LEU A 309 -19.58 2.74 3.62
CA LEU A 309 -20.03 3.78 2.72
C LEU A 309 -21.20 3.28 1.88
N ASP A 310 -22.13 4.18 1.58
CA ASP A 310 -23.13 3.97 0.54
C ASP A 310 -22.45 3.84 -0.83
N LYS A 311 -22.88 2.89 -1.66
CA LYS A 311 -22.26 2.70 -2.98
C LYS A 311 -22.41 3.96 -3.84
N GLU A 312 -23.62 4.48 -4.03
CA GLU A 312 -23.88 5.52 -5.04
C GLU A 312 -23.29 6.88 -4.63
N THR A 313 -23.51 7.28 -3.39
CA THR A 313 -23.08 8.58 -2.87
C THR A 313 -21.66 8.58 -2.32
N LEU A 314 -21.13 7.42 -1.91
CA LEU A 314 -19.88 7.26 -1.16
C LEU A 314 -19.86 8.03 0.18
N SER A 315 -21.04 8.38 0.71
CA SER A 315 -21.19 8.98 2.04
C SER A 315 -21.00 7.95 3.14
N CYS A 316 -20.48 8.39 4.28
CA CYS A 316 -20.25 7.53 5.43
C CYS A 316 -21.56 7.17 6.14
N LEU A 317 -21.79 5.87 6.31
CA LEU A 317 -22.92 5.30 7.04
C LEU A 317 -22.51 4.85 8.45
N SER A 318 -21.29 4.31 8.59
CA SER A 318 -20.74 3.82 9.85
C SER A 318 -19.23 4.00 9.85
N ALA A 319 -18.65 4.26 11.03
CA ALA A 319 -17.22 4.41 11.22
C ALA A 319 -16.77 3.72 12.52
N TYR A 320 -15.61 3.08 12.48
CA TYR A 320 -15.01 2.42 13.63
C TYR A 320 -13.49 2.53 13.59
N TYR A 321 -12.88 2.88 14.72
CA TYR A 321 -11.42 2.96 14.86
C TYR A 321 -10.92 1.85 15.78
N GLN A 322 -9.94 1.08 15.29
CA GLN A 322 -9.23 0.07 16.06
C GLN A 322 -7.77 0.49 16.25
N PRO A 323 -7.29 0.69 17.49
CA PRO A 323 -5.89 1.02 17.72
C PRO A 323 -4.97 -0.17 17.41
N VAL A 324 -3.70 0.11 17.10
CA VAL A 324 -2.68 -0.92 16.91
C VAL A 324 -2.56 -1.77 18.19
N LYS A 325 -2.68 -3.10 18.04
CA LYS A 325 -2.38 -4.03 19.13
C LYS A 325 -0.87 -3.99 19.40
N ARG A 326 -0.50 -3.60 20.63
CA ARG A 326 0.87 -3.73 21.12
C ARG A 326 1.15 -5.18 21.45
N GLY A 327 2.22 -5.73 20.88
CA GLY A 327 2.70 -7.09 21.15
C GLY A 327 3.96 -7.11 22.00
N LEU A 328 4.41 -8.29 22.38
CA LEU A 328 5.65 -8.48 23.17
C LEU A 328 6.87 -7.83 22.52
N TRP A 329 7.00 -7.90 21.20
CA TRP A 329 8.07 -7.20 20.48
C TRP A 329 8.10 -5.69 20.72
N ASP A 330 6.94 -5.02 20.76
CA ASP A 330 6.88 -3.58 20.97
C ASP A 330 7.38 -3.22 22.38
N GLU A 331 7.01 -4.02 23.38
CA GLU A 331 7.46 -3.81 24.76
C GLU A 331 8.96 -4.10 24.93
N VAL A 332 9.44 -5.22 24.38
CA VAL A 332 10.82 -5.67 24.50
C VAL A 332 11.78 -4.73 23.74
N SER A 333 11.42 -4.32 22.52
CA SER A 333 12.26 -3.46 21.69
C SER A 333 12.42 -2.06 22.30
N GLU A 334 11.40 -1.51 22.97
CA GLU A 334 11.49 -0.23 23.70
C GLU A 334 12.58 -0.25 24.80
N TRP A 335 12.90 -1.41 25.37
CA TRP A 335 13.87 -1.57 26.45
C TRP A 335 15.24 -2.08 26.01
N LEU A 336 15.32 -2.86 24.93
CA LEU A 336 16.58 -3.50 24.52
C LEU A 336 17.36 -2.73 23.45
N PHE A 337 16.67 -2.03 22.54
CA PHE A 337 17.29 -1.55 21.30
C PHE A 337 17.10 -0.05 21.10
N PRO A 338 18.08 0.79 21.47
CA PRO A 338 18.02 2.25 21.28
C PRO A 338 18.23 2.64 19.81
N ILE A 339 18.98 1.83 19.07
CA ILE A 339 19.19 1.94 17.64
C ILE A 339 19.09 0.53 17.09
N ARG A 340 18.26 0.35 16.07
CA ARG A 340 18.15 -0.90 15.32
C ARG A 340 18.41 -0.63 13.84
N LEU A 341 19.11 -1.56 13.22
CA LEU A 341 19.34 -1.57 11.79
C LEU A 341 18.37 -2.58 11.16
N SER A 342 17.65 -2.17 10.12
CA SER A 342 16.79 -3.04 9.33
C SER A 342 17.19 -2.98 7.86
N LEU A 343 17.06 -4.09 7.15
CA LEU A 343 17.24 -4.14 5.68
C LEU A 343 15.98 -3.75 4.91
N GLN A 344 14.84 -3.70 5.59
CA GLN A 344 13.52 -3.43 5.02
C GLN A 344 12.81 -2.36 5.83
N ASP A 345 12.04 -1.51 5.16
CA ASP A 345 11.16 -0.54 5.79
C ASP A 345 9.71 -0.80 5.39
N LYS A 346 8.75 -0.44 6.26
CA LYS A 346 7.33 -0.66 5.99
C LYS A 346 6.81 0.23 4.86
N HIS A 347 7.43 1.39 4.64
CA HIS A 347 6.98 2.35 3.64
C HIS A 347 7.73 2.21 2.32
N SER A 348 8.91 1.59 2.30
CA SER A 348 9.75 1.40 1.12
C SER A 348 9.70 -0.01 0.56
N ALA A 349 9.67 -0.13 -0.78
CA ALA A 349 9.82 -1.40 -1.49
C ALA A 349 11.29 -1.83 -1.64
N PHE A 350 12.24 -0.94 -1.32
CA PHE A 350 13.66 -1.17 -1.58
C PHE A 350 14.39 -1.74 -0.38
N ILE A 351 15.33 -2.65 -0.66
CA ILE A 351 16.29 -3.15 0.33
C ILE A 351 17.39 -2.10 0.52
N ASN A 352 17.54 -1.59 1.74
CA ASN A 352 18.58 -0.63 2.11
C ASN A 352 18.88 -0.71 3.62
N LEU A 353 19.90 -0.01 4.09
CA LEU A 353 20.23 0.11 5.50
C LEU A 353 19.36 1.19 6.16
N TYR A 354 18.26 0.77 6.78
CA TYR A 354 17.35 1.66 7.50
C TYR A 354 17.69 1.70 8.99
N TRP A 355 18.00 2.90 9.47
CA TRP A 355 18.22 3.16 10.88
C TRP A 355 16.90 3.53 11.54
N HIS A 356 16.55 2.84 12.62
CA HIS A 356 15.43 3.22 13.46
C HIS A 356 15.92 3.49 14.87
N THR A 357 15.52 4.64 15.40
CA THR A 357 15.74 4.99 16.81
C THR A 357 14.64 4.36 17.64
N GLY A 358 15.03 3.61 18.67
CA GLY A 358 14.14 3.05 19.67
C GLY A 358 13.72 4.08 20.71
N ALA A 359 13.00 3.62 21.73
CA ALA A 359 12.55 4.47 22.81
C ALA A 359 13.69 4.90 23.74
N TRP A 360 13.50 6.02 24.43
CA TRP A 360 14.46 6.54 25.41
C TRP A 360 14.76 5.53 26.54
N LYS A 361 13.81 4.64 26.85
CA LYS A 361 13.94 3.61 27.90
C LYS A 361 15.13 2.68 27.63
N ALA A 362 15.43 2.36 26.37
CA ALA A 362 16.56 1.51 26.01
C ALA A 362 17.92 2.10 26.43
N PHE A 363 18.03 3.42 26.56
CA PHE A 363 19.26 4.04 27.07
C PHE A 363 19.51 3.74 28.55
N LEU A 364 18.48 3.43 29.35
CA LEU A 364 18.68 3.01 30.74
C LEU A 364 19.45 1.69 30.82
N LEU A 365 19.11 0.74 29.95
CA LEU A 365 19.85 -0.51 29.85
C LEU A 365 21.28 -0.28 29.34
N ASN A 366 21.46 0.60 28.36
CA ASN A 366 22.80 0.96 27.87
C ASN A 366 23.68 1.55 28.97
N VAL A 367 23.14 2.41 29.83
CA VAL A 367 23.89 2.98 30.96
C VAL A 367 24.33 1.86 31.91
N LEU A 368 23.45 0.92 32.23
CA LEU A 368 23.79 -0.22 33.06
C LEU A 368 24.88 -1.10 32.42
N LEU A 369 24.76 -1.42 31.13
CA LEU A 369 25.78 -2.18 30.39
C LEU A 369 27.10 -1.43 30.30
N ALA A 370 27.07 -0.11 30.17
CA ALA A 370 28.25 0.74 30.14
C ALA A 370 28.97 0.75 31.49
N LEU A 371 28.25 0.79 32.62
CA LEU A 371 28.81 0.65 33.96
C LEU A 371 29.46 -0.73 34.18
N ILE A 372 28.79 -1.80 33.73
CA ILE A 372 29.36 -3.17 33.77
C ILE A 372 30.63 -3.24 32.91
N THR A 373 30.62 -2.67 31.71
CA THR A 373 31.78 -2.62 30.82
C THR A 373 32.94 -1.85 31.47
N PHE A 374 32.63 -0.74 32.12
CA PHE A 374 33.61 0.02 32.89
C PHE A 374 34.24 -0.83 33.99
N ALA A 375 33.46 -1.63 34.74
CA ALA A 375 33.98 -2.53 35.76
C ALA A 375 34.83 -3.68 35.18
N ILE A 376 34.41 -4.27 34.07
CA ILE A 376 35.08 -5.40 33.40
C ILE A 376 36.41 -4.99 32.75
N LEU A 377 36.53 -3.75 32.25
CA LEU A 377 37.73 -3.21 31.60
C LEU A 377 38.67 -2.46 32.57
N ARG A 378 38.62 -2.78 33.88
CA ARG A 378 39.44 -2.12 34.91
C ARG A 378 40.96 -2.24 34.68
N LYS A 379 41.41 -3.25 33.93
CA LYS A 379 42.83 -3.49 33.60
C LYS A 379 43.28 -2.87 32.27
N SER A 380 42.38 -2.24 31.51
CA SER A 380 42.67 -1.61 30.22
C SER A 380 43.12 -0.16 30.36
N THR A 381 43.71 0.41 29.30
CA THR A 381 44.11 1.84 29.29
C THR A 381 42.89 2.76 29.46
N PRO A 382 43.03 3.93 30.11
CA PRO A 382 41.91 4.84 30.38
C PRO A 382 41.20 5.29 29.09
N THR A 383 41.95 5.54 28.01
CA THR A 383 41.42 5.93 26.71
C THR A 383 40.57 4.83 26.08
N GLN A 384 41.05 3.59 26.02
CA GLN A 384 40.27 2.46 25.51
C GLN A 384 39.02 2.19 26.35
N ARG A 385 39.12 2.37 27.66
CA ARG A 385 38.02 2.15 28.60
C ARG A 385 36.89 3.15 28.36
N TRP A 386 37.21 4.44 28.27
CA TRP A 386 36.21 5.48 27.99
C TRP A 386 35.61 5.37 26.58
N LEU A 387 36.43 5.04 25.56
CA LEU A 387 35.93 4.78 24.21
C LEU A 387 34.97 3.59 24.16
N SER A 388 35.28 2.50 24.85
CA SER A 388 34.41 1.31 24.90
C SER A 388 33.10 1.59 25.62
N VAL A 389 33.14 2.36 26.71
CA VAL A 389 31.95 2.80 27.45
C VAL A 389 31.06 3.69 26.58
N GLY A 390 31.65 4.67 25.89
CA GLY A 390 30.93 5.53 24.94
C GLY A 390 30.30 4.73 23.80
N TRP A 391 31.02 3.73 23.27
CA TRP A 391 30.51 2.85 22.22
C TRP A 391 29.29 2.04 22.68
N VAL A 392 29.33 1.47 23.88
CA VAL A 392 28.20 0.73 24.47
C VAL A 392 27.02 1.64 24.79
N LEU A 393 27.27 2.89 25.20
CA LEU A 393 26.18 3.86 25.42
C LEU A 393 25.40 4.19 24.15
N ILE A 394 26.08 4.24 23.00
CA ILE A 394 25.47 4.58 21.71
C ILE A 394 24.81 3.35 21.09
N VAL A 395 25.53 2.22 21.03
CA VAL A 395 25.10 1.05 20.24
C VAL A 395 24.51 -0.09 21.09
N GLY A 396 24.51 0.07 22.41
CA GLY A 396 23.85 -0.83 23.36
C GLY A 396 24.36 -2.26 23.33
N ILE A 397 23.43 -3.21 23.39
CA ILE A 397 23.70 -4.66 23.47
C ILE A 397 24.59 -5.12 22.31
N ALA A 398 24.39 -4.61 21.10
CA ALA A 398 25.20 -4.98 19.93
C ALA A 398 26.67 -4.57 20.10
N GLY A 399 26.94 -3.35 20.58
CA GLY A 399 28.30 -2.90 20.89
C GLY A 399 28.91 -3.66 22.07
N TRP A 400 28.11 -3.99 23.09
CA TRP A 400 28.57 -4.74 24.25
C TRP A 400 28.97 -6.18 23.92
N THR A 401 28.14 -6.88 23.14
CA THR A 401 28.43 -8.25 22.68
C THR A 401 29.68 -8.29 21.80
N ALA A 402 29.85 -7.34 20.89
CA ALA A 402 31.04 -7.22 20.05
C ALA A 402 32.33 -7.07 20.89
N LEU A 403 32.29 -6.24 21.94
CA LEU A 403 33.43 -6.05 22.84
C LEU A 403 33.74 -7.30 23.68
N LEU A 404 32.71 -8.05 24.11
CA LEU A 404 32.90 -9.28 24.89
C LEU A 404 33.50 -10.41 24.05
N ILE A 405 33.04 -10.61 22.82
CA ILE A 405 33.58 -11.61 21.90
C ILE A 405 35.06 -11.33 21.64
N MET A 406 35.41 -10.07 21.38
CA MET A 406 36.77 -9.65 21.06
C MET A 406 37.73 -9.60 22.26
N LYS A 407 37.21 -9.55 23.50
CA LYS A 407 38.04 -9.56 24.72
C LYS A 407 38.66 -10.94 24.99
N LYS A 408 38.11 -12.02 24.41
CA LYS A 408 38.49 -13.40 24.74
C LYS A 408 39.84 -13.87 24.15
N GLU A 409 40.55 -13.03 23.40
CA GLU A 409 41.82 -13.38 22.73
C GLU A 409 43.08 -12.67 23.27
N ASN A 410 43.04 -12.08 24.49
CA ASN A 410 44.24 -11.56 25.16
C ASN A 410 44.66 -12.39 26.37
#